data_AF-A0A0F9VF97-F1
#
_entry.id   AF-A0A0F9VF97-F1
#
_cell.length_a   1.000
_cell.length_b   1.000
_cell.length_c   1.000
_cell.angle_alpha   90.00
_cell.angle_beta   90.00
_cell.angle_gamma   90.00
#
_symmetry.space_group_name_H-M   'P 1'
#
loop_
_entity.id
_entity.type
_entity.pdbx_description
1 polymer ?
#
loop_
_entity_poly.entity_id
_entity_poly.type
_entity_poly.pdbx_seq_one_letter_code
_entity_poly.pdbx_strand_id
1 'polypeptide(L)'
;MKYLLLLYLIQPYIDVFIGEEPPDVKKKFAALYKKIVRERYPGFQVVCVFFSKPSEKKEPDLSQKWDIFSLEESYTIEACGVTFADHCDNQTYPKENDILELCPGPIDELIVNGFHFSDCVEKIAKFAHKQGIQVFVDEDLTELFFYGIKMGVPISREASIRRTKKLFRESLLLDFVRENRKGRPWLVQL
;
A
#
# COMPACT_ATOMS: atom_id res chain seq x y z
N MET A 1 1.05 5.18 19.13
CA MET A 1 2.02 4.27 18.49
C MET A 1 2.10 4.56 16.99
N LYS A 2 3.21 4.19 16.33
CA LYS A 2 3.39 4.39 14.89
C LYS A 2 3.11 3.10 14.13
N TYR A 3 2.23 3.17 13.12
CA TYR A 3 1.79 2.00 12.37
C TYR A 3 2.04 2.14 10.87
N LEU A 4 2.42 1.03 10.24
CA LEU A 4 2.43 0.85 8.79
C LEU A 4 1.37 -0.19 8.43
N LEU A 5 0.30 0.23 7.75
CA LEU A 5 -0.68 -0.66 7.15
C LEU A 5 -0.25 -1.04 5.74
N LEU A 6 0.04 -2.33 5.56
CA LEU A 6 0.38 -2.94 4.27
C LEU A 6 -0.83 -3.70 3.73
N LEU A 7 -1.56 -3.08 2.80
CA LEU A 7 -2.83 -3.60 2.31
C LEU A 7 -2.63 -4.57 1.13
N TYR A 8 -3.14 -5.80 1.27
CA TYR A 8 -3.36 -6.77 0.20
C TYR A 8 -2.14 -7.04 -0.69
N LEU A 9 -1.00 -7.39 -0.07
CA LEU A 9 0.18 -7.84 -0.80
C LEU A 9 -0.02 -9.28 -1.33
N ILE A 10 -0.93 -9.43 -2.29
CA ILE A 10 -1.41 -10.71 -2.82
C ILE A 10 -0.96 -10.95 -4.26
N GLN A 11 -0.71 -12.21 -4.59
CA GLN A 11 -0.27 -12.68 -5.90
C GLN A 11 -1.15 -12.19 -7.05
N PRO A 12 -2.50 -12.24 -6.99
CA PRO A 12 -3.35 -11.76 -8.09
C PRO A 12 -3.09 -10.31 -8.45
N TYR A 13 -2.91 -9.43 -7.46
CA TYR A 13 -2.61 -8.02 -7.72
C TYR A 13 -1.19 -7.83 -8.25
N ILE A 14 -0.22 -8.56 -7.71
CA ILE A 14 1.17 -8.48 -8.15
C ILE A 14 1.34 -8.96 -9.59
N ASP A 15 0.67 -10.03 -9.98
CA ASP A 15 0.78 -10.62 -11.31
C ASP A 15 0.27 -9.70 -12.42
N VAL A 16 -0.67 -8.79 -12.13
CA VAL A 16 -1.09 -7.74 -13.07
C VAL A 16 0.11 -6.88 -13.52
N PHE A 17 1.08 -6.65 -12.63
CA PHE A 17 2.22 -5.77 -12.92
C PHE A 17 3.45 -6.54 -13.37
N ILE A 18 3.69 -7.74 -12.84
CA ILE A 18 4.93 -8.49 -13.07
C ILE A 18 4.72 -9.96 -13.40
N GLY A 19 3.51 -10.41 -13.72
CA GLY A 19 3.19 -11.83 -13.92
C GLY A 19 4.05 -12.51 -14.98
N GLU A 20 4.38 -11.81 -16.05
CA GLU A 20 5.22 -12.29 -17.17
C GLU A 20 6.72 -12.15 -16.91
N GLU A 21 7.13 -11.50 -15.82
CA GLU A 21 8.55 -11.30 -15.51
C GLU A 21 9.24 -12.60 -15.11
N PRO A 22 10.53 -12.80 -15.46
CA PRO A 22 11.29 -13.95 -15.03
C PRO A 22 11.35 -14.07 -13.49
N PRO A 23 11.42 -15.29 -12.92
CA PRO A 23 11.47 -15.50 -11.47
C PRO A 23 12.55 -14.69 -10.74
N ASP A 24 13.72 -14.52 -11.33
CA ASP A 24 14.82 -13.76 -10.72
C ASP A 24 14.53 -12.25 -10.68
N VAL A 25 13.77 -11.73 -11.63
CA VAL A 25 13.31 -10.32 -11.63
C VAL A 25 12.26 -10.14 -10.54
N LYS A 26 11.28 -11.06 -10.44
CA LYS A 26 10.27 -11.05 -9.36
C LYS A 26 10.95 -11.06 -7.97
N LYS A 27 11.95 -11.93 -7.76
CA LYS A 27 12.74 -11.99 -6.52
C LYS A 27 13.45 -10.67 -6.20
N LYS A 28 14.05 -10.01 -7.19
CA LYS A 28 14.68 -8.69 -6.99
C LYS A 28 13.66 -7.65 -6.55
N PHE A 29 12.45 -7.67 -7.11
CA PHE A 29 11.38 -6.74 -6.72
C PHE A 29 10.93 -6.98 -5.28
N ALA A 30 10.69 -8.23 -4.88
CA ALA A 30 10.34 -8.58 -3.51
C ALA A 30 11.43 -8.17 -2.51
N ALA A 31 12.70 -8.45 -2.83
CA ALA A 31 13.84 -8.06 -1.99
C ALA A 31 13.96 -6.54 -1.85
N LEU A 32 13.78 -5.79 -2.95
CA LEU A 32 13.83 -4.33 -2.93
C LEU A 32 12.65 -3.72 -2.15
N TYR A 33 11.42 -4.22 -2.36
CA TYR A 33 10.24 -3.76 -1.63
C TYR A 33 10.46 -3.93 -0.12
N LYS A 34 10.89 -5.13 0.29
CA LYS A 34 11.18 -5.43 1.70
C LYS A 34 12.28 -4.52 2.27
N LYS A 35 13.37 -4.31 1.53
CA LYS A 35 14.44 -3.41 1.92
C LYS A 35 13.91 -1.99 2.19
N ILE A 36 13.10 -1.46 1.28
CA ILE A 36 12.55 -0.10 1.40
C ILE A 36 11.63 0.02 2.61
N VAL A 37 10.76 -0.97 2.86
CA VAL A 37 9.90 -0.99 4.05
C VAL A 37 10.74 -0.89 5.34
N ARG A 38 11.78 -1.73 5.46
CA ARG A 38 12.68 -1.74 6.62
C ARG A 38 13.42 -0.41 6.82
N GLU A 39 13.94 0.16 5.74
CA GLU A 39 14.76 1.38 5.80
C GLU A 39 13.92 2.65 6.05
N ARG A 40 12.70 2.73 5.50
CA ARG A 40 11.84 3.91 5.62
C ARG A 40 11.06 3.96 6.94
N TYR A 41 10.77 2.80 7.53
CA TYR A 41 9.87 2.69 8.68
C TYR A 41 10.52 2.00 9.90
N PRO A 42 11.73 2.41 10.31
CA PRO A 42 12.31 1.91 11.55
C PRO A 42 11.42 2.31 12.74
N GLY A 43 11.07 1.33 13.58
CA GLY A 43 10.25 1.55 14.77
C GLY A 43 8.74 1.66 14.54
N PHE A 44 8.26 1.47 13.30
CA PHE A 44 6.84 1.29 13.03
C PHE A 44 6.41 -0.15 13.30
N GLN A 45 5.21 -0.32 13.86
CA GLN A 45 4.55 -1.62 13.87
C GLN A 45 3.89 -1.86 12.52
N VAL A 46 4.25 -2.97 11.87
CA VAL A 46 3.73 -3.31 10.54
C VAL A 46 2.54 -4.25 10.71
N VAL A 47 1.39 -3.83 10.18
CA VAL A 47 0.17 -4.62 10.12
C VAL A 47 -0.10 -4.96 8.65
N CYS A 48 0.06 -6.22 8.30
CA CYS A 48 -0.22 -6.75 6.97
C CYS A 48 -1.67 -7.21 6.90
N VAL A 49 -2.46 -6.57 6.03
CA VAL A 49 -3.88 -6.85 5.90
C VAL A 49 -4.10 -7.71 4.67
N PHE A 50 -4.77 -8.86 4.85
CA PHE A 50 -5.15 -9.78 3.79
C PHE A 50 -6.67 -9.91 3.69
N PHE A 51 -7.14 -10.39 2.53
CA PHE A 51 -8.51 -10.89 2.43
C PHE A 51 -8.71 -12.07 3.37
N SER A 52 -9.94 -12.25 3.81
CA SER A 52 -10.30 -13.35 4.70
C SER A 52 -10.48 -14.67 3.95
N LYS A 53 -10.28 -15.78 4.67
CA LYS A 53 -10.65 -17.10 4.17
C LYS A 53 -12.17 -17.20 3.94
N PRO A 54 -12.63 -17.96 2.93
CA PRO A 54 -14.07 -18.17 2.69
C PRO A 54 -14.84 -18.77 3.86
N SER A 55 -14.21 -19.69 4.61
CA SER A 55 -14.81 -20.36 5.76
C SER A 55 -14.77 -19.54 7.05
N GLU A 56 -13.83 -18.61 7.18
CA GLU A 56 -13.53 -17.92 8.43
C GLU A 56 -13.15 -16.46 8.19
N LYS A 57 -14.12 -15.56 8.36
CA LYS A 57 -13.94 -14.11 8.07
C LYS A 57 -12.87 -13.43 8.91
N LYS A 58 -12.48 -14.00 10.06
CA LYS A 58 -11.44 -13.44 10.93
C LYS A 58 -10.05 -13.98 10.66
N GLU A 59 -9.91 -14.98 9.79
CA GLU A 59 -8.61 -15.55 9.45
C GLU A 59 -8.11 -15.00 8.11
N PRO A 60 -6.85 -14.56 8.02
CA PRO A 60 -6.28 -14.09 6.77
C PRO A 60 -6.07 -15.26 5.79
N ASP A 61 -6.44 -15.06 4.54
CA ASP A 61 -6.16 -15.98 3.45
C ASP A 61 -4.75 -15.76 2.89
N LEU A 62 -3.79 -16.45 3.50
CA LEU A 62 -2.39 -16.42 3.06
C LEU A 62 -2.12 -17.28 1.82
N SER A 63 -3.10 -18.05 1.32
CA SER A 63 -2.92 -18.83 0.09
C SER A 63 -2.70 -17.93 -1.13
N GLN A 64 -3.19 -16.69 -1.05
CA GLN A 64 -3.05 -15.67 -2.08
C GLN A 64 -1.87 -14.72 -1.84
N LYS A 65 -1.12 -14.85 -0.73
CA LYS A 65 0.02 -13.97 -0.45
C LYS A 65 1.00 -13.99 -1.63
N TRP A 66 1.60 -12.83 -1.95
CA TRP A 66 2.72 -12.79 -2.90
C TRP A 66 3.79 -13.83 -2.50
N ASP A 67 3.93 -14.86 -3.32
CA ASP A 67 4.56 -16.14 -2.95
C ASP A 67 6.00 -15.97 -2.46
N ILE A 68 6.81 -15.22 -3.21
CA ILE A 68 8.21 -14.92 -2.95
C ILE A 68 8.44 -13.84 -1.89
N PHE A 69 7.40 -13.11 -1.48
CA PHE A 69 7.52 -12.11 -0.43
C PHE A 69 7.50 -12.77 0.95
N SER A 70 8.59 -12.62 1.69
CA SER A 70 8.70 -13.14 3.06
C SER A 70 8.19 -12.11 4.07
N LEU A 71 7.07 -12.42 4.72
CA LEU A 71 6.60 -11.70 5.91
C LEU A 71 7.61 -11.88 7.04
N GLU A 72 7.76 -10.86 7.88
CA GLU A 72 8.66 -10.91 9.04
C GLU A 72 7.89 -11.35 10.27
N GLU A 73 8.56 -12.04 11.19
CA GLU A 73 7.94 -12.51 12.44
C GLU A 73 7.38 -11.37 13.29
N SER A 74 7.95 -10.16 13.15
CA SER A 74 7.49 -8.96 13.83
C SER A 74 6.25 -8.32 13.19
N TYR A 75 5.76 -8.82 12.06
CA TYR A 75 4.59 -8.27 11.39
C TYR A 75 3.32 -8.89 12.00
N THR A 76 2.36 -8.03 12.30
CA THR A 76 1.01 -8.47 12.64
C THR A 76 0.28 -8.79 11.34
N ILE A 77 -0.37 -9.96 11.25
CA ILE A 77 -1.06 -10.42 10.05
C ILE A 77 -2.55 -10.49 10.36
N GLU A 78 -3.35 -9.73 9.63
CA GLU A 78 -4.77 -9.55 9.93
C GLU A 78 -5.66 -9.78 8.72
N ALA A 79 -6.90 -10.16 8.99
CA ALA A 79 -7.94 -10.34 7.98
C ALA A 79 -8.84 -9.09 7.89
N CYS A 80 -9.19 -8.65 6.69
CA CYS A 80 -10.06 -7.50 6.51
C CYS A 80 -11.56 -7.78 6.71
N GLY A 81 -11.95 -9.04 6.91
CA GLY A 81 -13.35 -9.45 7.06
C GLY A 81 -14.09 -9.73 5.75
N VAL A 82 -13.44 -9.53 4.60
CA VAL A 82 -13.99 -9.72 3.25
C VAL A 82 -13.13 -10.72 2.49
N THR A 83 -13.73 -11.62 1.72
CA THR A 83 -12.98 -12.60 0.91
C THR A 83 -12.59 -11.95 -0.43
N PHE A 84 -11.52 -12.45 -1.05
CA PHE A 84 -11.09 -11.92 -2.35
C PHE A 84 -12.16 -12.12 -3.44
N ALA A 85 -12.84 -13.27 -3.43
CA ALA A 85 -13.92 -13.57 -4.36
C ALA A 85 -15.09 -12.59 -4.19
N ASP A 86 -15.54 -12.34 -2.95
CA ASP A 86 -16.64 -11.40 -2.68
C ASP A 86 -16.26 -9.96 -3.07
N HIS A 87 -15.00 -9.58 -2.85
CA HIS A 87 -14.47 -8.31 -3.31
C HIS A 87 -14.50 -8.17 -4.84
N CYS A 88 -14.09 -9.20 -5.59
CA CYS A 88 -14.05 -9.16 -7.05
C CYS A 88 -15.43 -9.29 -7.69
N ASP A 89 -16.24 -10.24 -7.22
CA ASP A 89 -17.50 -10.63 -7.86
C ASP A 89 -18.66 -9.72 -7.46
N ASN A 90 -18.68 -9.28 -6.19
CA ASN A 90 -19.78 -8.49 -5.63
C ASN A 90 -19.40 -7.06 -5.27
N GLN A 91 -18.14 -6.66 -5.50
CA GLN A 91 -17.62 -5.35 -5.13
C GLN A 91 -17.81 -5.05 -3.64
N THR A 92 -17.67 -6.07 -2.79
CA THR A 92 -17.72 -5.90 -1.34
C THR A 92 -16.39 -5.30 -0.85
N TYR A 93 -16.48 -4.28 0.01
CA TYR A 93 -15.33 -3.63 0.63
C TYR A 93 -15.41 -3.73 2.15
N PRO A 94 -14.27 -3.92 2.84
CA PRO A 94 -14.23 -3.79 4.29
C PRO A 94 -14.51 -2.33 4.67
N LYS A 95 -15.13 -2.13 5.84
CA LYS A 95 -15.35 -0.78 6.36
C LYS A 95 -14.03 -0.18 6.81
N GLU A 96 -13.85 1.11 6.59
CA GLU A 96 -12.58 1.77 6.90
C GLU A 96 -12.25 1.75 8.39
N ASN A 97 -13.27 1.81 9.25
CA ASN A 97 -13.12 1.69 10.69
C ASN A 97 -12.59 0.32 11.10
N ASP A 98 -13.15 -0.75 10.53
CA ASP A 98 -12.74 -2.13 10.83
C ASP A 98 -11.27 -2.36 10.47
N ILE A 99 -10.77 -1.72 9.40
CA ILE A 99 -9.35 -1.78 9.02
C ILE A 99 -8.46 -1.01 10.01
N LEU A 100 -8.88 0.17 10.49
CA LEU A 100 -8.10 0.92 11.48
C LEU A 100 -8.05 0.21 12.84
N GLU A 101 -9.10 -0.50 13.22
CA GLU A 101 -9.16 -1.30 14.44
C GLU A 101 -8.20 -2.50 14.45
N LEU A 102 -7.65 -2.88 13.28
CA LEU A 102 -6.56 -3.87 13.19
C LEU A 102 -5.24 -3.36 13.83
N CYS A 103 -5.12 -2.05 14.08
CA CYS A 103 -4.02 -1.51 14.87
C CYS A 103 -4.37 -1.63 16.37
N PRO A 104 -3.69 -2.50 17.14
CA PRO A 104 -4.11 -2.91 18.49
C PRO A 104 -4.01 -1.83 19.59
N GLY A 105 -3.63 -0.61 19.24
CA GLY A 105 -3.41 0.48 20.19
C GLY A 105 -3.56 1.86 19.54
N PRO A 106 -3.42 2.94 20.33
CA PRO A 106 -3.60 4.31 19.83
C PRO A 106 -2.64 4.60 18.67
N ILE A 107 -3.15 5.25 17.62
CA ILE A 107 -2.42 5.56 16.39
C ILE A 107 -1.95 7.02 16.46
N ASP A 108 -0.65 7.24 16.67
CA ASP A 108 -0.06 8.59 16.65
C ASP A 108 0.28 9.00 15.22
N GLU A 109 0.81 8.05 14.45
CA GLU A 109 1.20 8.22 13.05
C GLU A 109 0.86 6.94 12.28
N LEU A 110 0.21 7.10 11.13
CA LEU A 110 -0.19 6.02 10.24
C LEU A 110 0.43 6.19 8.86
N ILE A 111 1.10 5.15 8.38
CA ILE A 111 1.48 5.04 6.98
C ILE A 111 0.59 3.99 6.33
N VAL A 112 0.03 4.28 5.17
CA VAL A 112 -0.77 3.33 4.39
C VAL A 112 -0.07 3.06 3.06
N ASN A 113 0.14 1.79 2.71
CA ASN A 113 0.64 1.36 1.41
C ASN A 113 0.01 0.02 0.98
N GLY A 114 0.50 -0.56 -0.11
CA GLY A 114 -0.10 -1.76 -0.71
C GLY A 114 -1.12 -1.43 -1.79
N PHE A 115 -2.22 -2.16 -1.88
CA PHE A 115 -3.15 -2.11 -3.01
C PHE A 115 -4.59 -1.76 -2.59
N HIS A 116 -5.40 -1.14 -3.44
CA HIS A 116 -5.02 -0.29 -4.58
C HIS A 116 -4.90 1.16 -4.11
N PHE A 117 -3.95 1.90 -4.68
CA PHE A 117 -3.66 3.29 -4.33
C PHE A 117 -4.90 4.18 -4.37
N SER A 118 -5.56 4.24 -5.54
CA SER A 118 -6.71 5.14 -5.79
C SER A 118 -8.04 4.63 -5.23
N ASP A 119 -8.01 3.54 -4.46
CA ASP A 119 -9.21 2.93 -3.89
C ASP A 119 -9.01 2.64 -2.40
N CYS A 120 -8.70 1.40 -2.03
CA CYS A 120 -8.56 0.98 -0.64
C CYS A 120 -7.57 1.85 0.15
N VAL A 121 -6.37 2.10 -0.40
CA VAL A 121 -5.32 2.87 0.30
C VAL A 121 -5.78 4.31 0.55
N GLU A 122 -6.29 5.00 -0.48
CA GLU A 122 -6.75 6.38 -0.33
C GLU A 122 -7.97 6.48 0.60
N LYS A 123 -8.94 5.56 0.50
CA LYS A 123 -10.12 5.54 1.38
C LYS A 123 -9.73 5.43 2.84
N ILE A 124 -8.83 4.50 3.17
CA ILE A 124 -8.33 4.33 4.54
C ILE A 124 -7.58 5.59 5.01
N ALA A 125 -6.68 6.14 4.19
CA ALA A 125 -5.93 7.33 4.58
C ALA A 125 -6.84 8.54 4.79
N LYS A 126 -7.81 8.75 3.90
CA LYS A 126 -8.82 9.80 4.04
C LYS A 126 -9.67 9.63 5.29
N PHE A 127 -10.07 8.39 5.60
CA PHE A 127 -10.85 8.09 6.80
C PHE A 127 -10.02 8.35 8.06
N ALA A 128 -8.78 7.86 8.15
CA ALA A 128 -7.87 8.12 9.26
C ALA A 128 -7.66 9.62 9.50
N HIS A 129 -7.43 10.39 8.42
CA HIS A 129 -7.29 11.84 8.52
C HIS A 129 -8.54 12.51 9.11
N LYS A 130 -9.75 12.07 8.71
CA LYS A 130 -11.01 12.58 9.29
C LYS A 130 -11.15 12.27 10.78
N GLN A 131 -10.52 11.20 11.27
CA GLN A 131 -10.46 10.87 12.70
C GLN A 131 -9.36 11.66 13.44
N GLY A 132 -8.68 12.59 12.78
CA GLY A 132 -7.60 13.38 13.37
C GLY A 132 -6.27 12.64 13.50
N ILE A 133 -6.13 11.46 12.88
CA ILE A 133 -4.89 10.69 12.87
C ILE A 133 -3.91 11.33 11.90
N GLN A 134 -2.65 11.53 12.33
CA GLN A 134 -1.57 11.91 11.42
C GLN A 134 -1.33 10.74 10.46
N VAL A 135 -1.68 10.91 9.18
CA VAL A 135 -1.63 9.84 8.20
C VAL A 135 -0.94 10.27 6.90
N PHE A 136 -0.24 9.33 6.28
CA PHE A 136 0.43 9.52 5.02
C PHE A 136 0.36 8.26 4.15
N VAL A 137 0.16 8.41 2.85
CA VAL A 137 0.21 7.32 1.87
C VAL A 137 1.61 7.23 1.28
N ASP A 138 2.27 6.08 1.44
CA ASP A 138 3.52 5.82 0.72
C ASP A 138 3.22 5.26 -0.68
N GLU A 139 2.96 6.18 -1.59
CA GLU A 139 2.65 5.91 -3.00
C GLU A 139 3.73 5.09 -3.70
N ASP A 140 4.99 5.23 -3.28
CA ASP A 140 6.12 4.49 -3.83
C ASP A 140 6.10 3.00 -3.46
N LEU A 141 5.26 2.61 -2.49
CA LEU A 141 5.06 1.24 -2.02
C LEU A 141 3.63 0.73 -2.30
N THR A 142 2.92 1.34 -3.24
CA THR A 142 1.67 0.81 -3.79
C THR A 142 1.92 0.07 -5.12
N GLU A 143 0.90 -0.12 -5.96
CA GLU A 143 1.11 -0.55 -7.35
C GLU A 143 2.13 0.30 -8.13
N LEU A 144 2.33 1.57 -7.74
CA LEU A 144 3.27 2.48 -8.41
C LEU A 144 4.73 2.07 -8.21
N PHE A 145 5.03 1.22 -7.22
CA PHE A 145 6.34 0.61 -7.03
C PHE A 145 6.81 -0.10 -8.30
N PHE A 146 5.94 -0.94 -8.87
CA PHE A 146 6.26 -1.79 -10.02
C PHE A 146 6.48 -0.96 -11.28
N TYR A 147 5.61 0.03 -11.51
CA TYR A 147 5.78 0.99 -12.60
C TYR A 147 7.05 1.82 -12.45
N GLY A 148 7.33 2.32 -11.24
CA GLY A 148 8.50 3.13 -10.95
C GLY A 148 9.80 2.40 -11.28
N ILE A 149 9.95 1.16 -10.82
CA ILE A 149 11.15 0.36 -11.09
C ILE A 149 11.32 0.06 -12.57
N LYS A 150 10.26 -0.37 -13.27
CA LYS A 150 10.32 -0.68 -14.71
C LYS A 150 10.73 0.54 -15.54
N MET A 151 10.30 1.72 -15.13
CA MET A 151 10.65 2.99 -15.80
C MET A 151 12.00 3.56 -15.34
N GLY A 152 12.76 2.85 -14.50
CA GLY A 152 14.05 3.31 -13.97
C GLY A 152 13.92 4.54 -13.05
N VAL A 153 12.75 4.75 -12.47
CA VAL A 153 12.48 5.88 -11.58
C VAL A 153 12.95 5.55 -10.17
N PRO A 154 13.80 6.39 -9.56
CA PRO A 154 14.26 6.17 -8.18
C PRO A 154 13.07 6.13 -7.21
N ILE A 155 12.99 5.05 -6.43
CA ILE A 155 12.02 4.89 -5.34
C ILE A 155 12.55 5.62 -4.11
N SER A 156 12.23 6.90 -3.93
CA SER A 156 12.59 7.64 -2.71
C SER A 156 11.47 8.58 -2.28
N ARG A 157 11.27 8.70 -0.97
CA ARG A 157 10.20 9.51 -0.36
C ARG A 157 10.25 10.99 -0.79
N GLU A 158 11.46 11.50 -1.03
CA GLU A 158 11.70 12.85 -1.59
C GLU A 158 11.71 12.89 -3.12
N ALA A 159 11.94 11.75 -3.78
CA ALA A 159 11.96 11.66 -5.24
C ALA A 159 10.57 11.86 -5.82
N SER A 160 9.45 11.55 -5.18
CA SER A 160 8.13 11.84 -5.79
C SER A 160 7.94 13.34 -6.12
N ILE A 161 8.52 14.25 -5.33
CA ILE A 161 8.52 15.70 -5.61
C ILE A 161 9.47 16.07 -6.76
N ARG A 162 10.68 15.49 -6.80
CA ARG A 162 11.64 15.71 -7.91
C ARG A 162 11.28 14.94 -9.20
N ARG A 163 10.53 13.84 -9.09
CA ARG A 163 10.02 12.91 -10.11
C ARG A 163 8.99 13.63 -10.96
N THR A 164 8.03 14.29 -10.33
CA THR A 164 7.03 15.09 -11.06
C THR A 164 7.69 16.25 -11.81
N LYS A 165 8.67 16.94 -11.19
CA LYS A 165 9.41 18.04 -11.84
C LYS A 165 10.34 17.60 -12.99
N LYS A 166 10.81 16.35 -13.01
CA LYS A 166 11.79 15.84 -14.01
C LYS A 166 11.15 15.01 -15.13
N LEU A 167 10.14 14.18 -14.82
CA LEU A 167 9.36 13.46 -15.84
C LEU A 167 8.40 14.40 -16.58
N PHE A 168 7.76 15.32 -15.86
CA PHE A 168 6.84 16.27 -16.45
C PHE A 168 7.57 17.59 -16.67
N ARG A 169 8.32 17.66 -17.78
CA ARG A 169 8.81 18.93 -18.34
C ARG A 169 7.66 19.84 -18.84
N GLU A 170 6.41 19.40 -18.68
CA GLU A 170 5.20 20.09 -19.11
C GLU A 170 4.42 20.58 -17.90
N SER A 171 4.14 21.89 -17.85
CA SER A 171 3.36 22.53 -16.77
C SER A 171 1.99 21.87 -16.57
N LEU A 172 1.35 21.42 -17.64
CA LEU A 172 -0.01 20.88 -17.62
C LEU A 172 -0.16 19.62 -16.76
N LEU A 173 0.79 18.69 -16.81
CA LEU A 173 0.70 17.44 -16.05
C LEU A 173 1.09 17.65 -14.58
N LEU A 174 2.03 18.57 -14.31
CA LEU A 174 2.30 19.04 -12.94
C LEU A 174 1.07 19.71 -12.32
N ASP A 175 0.41 20.59 -13.06
CA ASP A 175 -0.78 21.31 -12.60
C ASP A 175 -1.96 20.36 -12.41
N PHE A 176 -2.15 19.40 -13.32
CA PHE A 176 -3.13 18.32 -13.16
C PHE A 176 -2.90 17.53 -11.87
N VAL A 177 -1.67 17.11 -11.59
CA VAL A 177 -1.36 16.34 -10.38
C VAL A 177 -1.56 17.19 -9.12
N ARG A 178 -1.17 18.47 -9.14
CA ARG A 178 -1.40 19.40 -8.03
C ARG A 178 -2.88 19.58 -7.73
N GLU A 179 -3.69 19.81 -8.75
CA GLU A 179 -5.14 19.99 -8.56
C GLU A 179 -5.78 18.71 -8.00
N ASN A 180 -5.38 17.53 -8.49
CA ASN A 180 -5.86 16.26 -7.95
C ASN A 180 -5.46 16.00 -6.49
N ARG A 181 -4.38 16.62 -6.00
CA ARG A 181 -3.90 16.47 -4.62
C ARG A 181 -4.44 17.52 -3.66
N LYS A 182 -5.08 18.56 -4.19
CA LYS A 182 -5.69 19.63 -3.41
C LYS A 182 -6.75 19.06 -2.47
N GLY A 183 -6.63 19.38 -1.18
CA GLY A 183 -7.52 18.86 -0.14
C GLY A 183 -7.27 17.38 0.23
N ARG A 184 -6.16 16.79 -0.21
CA ARG A 184 -5.74 15.42 0.13
C ARG A 184 -4.39 15.43 0.87
N PRO A 185 -4.33 15.98 2.10
CA PRO A 185 -3.07 16.20 2.83
C PRO A 185 -2.32 14.90 3.18
N TRP A 186 -2.99 13.74 3.12
CA TRP A 186 -2.38 12.43 3.30
C TRP A 186 -1.54 11.96 2.09
N LEU A 187 -1.61 12.64 0.95
CA LEU A 187 -0.78 12.37 -0.22
C LEU A 187 0.46 13.28 -0.25
N VAL A 188 1.51 12.88 -0.97
CA VAL A 188 2.69 13.75 -1.19
C VAL A 188 2.26 15.02 -1.92
N GLN A 189 2.49 16.19 -1.33
CA GLN A 189 2.20 17.47 -2.00
C GLN A 189 3.36 17.87 -2.93
N LEU A 190 3.09 18.53 -4.07
CA LEU A 190 4.04 18.78 -5.18
C LEU A 190 4.11 20.25 -5.62
#